data_AF-A0A6I9WUT5-F1
#
_entry.id   AF-A0A6I9WUT5-F1
#
_cell.length_a   1.000
_cell.length_b   1.000
_cell.length_c   1.000
_cell.angle_alpha   90.00
_cell.angle_beta   90.00
_cell.angle_gamma   90.00
#
_symmetry.space_group_name_H-M   'P 1'
#
loop_
_entity.id
_entity.type
_entity.pdbx_description
1 polymer ?
#
loop_
_entity_poly.entity_id
_entity_poly.type
_entity_poly.pdbx_seq_one_letter_code
_entity_poly.pdbx_strand_id
1 'polypeptide(L)'
;MDGLICNKCFTPMYRGKQPYSITQCGHVCCQNCLQRVEKQCPQCERVDTVSLPLTEPLLPKLAPYFQPFAESLEMLLKVEMFRNTQMKILMQRFHDLDKKYEVLKTRYWTKCRNLQTLTEKYINLKAEKEKSDKKLRFSEIQRKTPQSSYRIMSTPTDSGISELPSSAGYSLKSEFLRPTNVTSMQSTDQNTAYRTVDGFLVPVKYNHYKSLKPNFLNMS
;
A
#
# COMPACT_ATOMS: atom_id res chain seq x y z
N MET A 1 38.50 27.78 22.38
CA MET A 1 38.25 28.86 21.38
C MET A 1 39.55 29.62 21.10
N ASP A 2 40.67 28.91 21.07
CA ASP A 2 41.93 29.49 21.57
C ASP A 2 42.77 30.21 20.51
N GLY A 3 42.21 30.31 19.29
CA GLY A 3 42.81 31.05 18.17
C GLY A 3 41.98 32.25 17.68
N LEU A 4 40.89 32.61 18.37
CA LEU A 4 40.05 33.72 17.92
C LEU A 4 40.68 35.08 18.25
N ILE A 5 40.66 35.97 17.26
CA ILE A 5 41.17 37.34 17.36
C ILE A 5 40.06 38.33 16.98
N CYS A 6 40.20 39.58 17.39
CA CYS A 6 39.31 40.63 16.94
C CYS A 6 39.65 40.96 15.48
N ASN A 7 38.67 40.89 14.58
CA ASN A 7 38.91 41.13 13.15
C ASN A 7 39.28 42.59 12.85
N LYS A 8 38.93 43.53 13.73
CA LYS A 8 39.25 44.96 13.58
C LYS A 8 40.63 45.36 14.12
N CYS A 9 40.98 44.90 15.32
CA CYS A 9 42.22 45.32 16.00
C CYS A 9 43.23 44.19 16.21
N PHE A 10 42.93 42.98 15.72
CA PHE A 10 43.77 41.78 15.83
C PHE A 10 44.14 41.37 17.26
N THR A 11 43.52 41.97 18.28
CA THR A 11 43.74 41.58 19.67
C THR A 11 43.23 40.15 19.87
N PRO A 12 44.05 39.22 20.36
CA PRO A 12 43.62 37.86 20.64
C PRO A 12 42.70 37.81 21.85
N MET A 13 41.79 36.83 21.87
CA MET A 13 40.77 36.68 22.91
C MET A 13 41.34 36.68 24.35
N TYR A 14 42.50 36.04 24.58
CA TYR A 14 43.11 35.99 25.91
C TYR A 14 43.65 37.35 26.42
N ARG A 15 43.83 38.33 25.52
CA ARG A 15 44.34 39.67 25.83
C ARG A 15 43.25 40.76 25.78
N GLY A 16 42.21 40.54 24.98
CA GLY A 16 41.15 41.52 24.77
C GLY A 16 40.08 41.51 25.86
N LYS A 17 39.32 42.60 25.93
CA LYS A 17 38.16 42.70 26.84
C LYS A 17 37.06 41.75 26.38
N GLN A 18 36.72 40.81 27.25
CA GLN A 18 35.64 39.83 27.07
C GLN A 18 34.26 40.43 27.44
N PRO A 19 33.15 39.86 26.94
CA PRO A 19 33.10 38.82 25.91
C PRO A 19 33.45 39.40 24.53
N TYR A 20 34.05 38.59 23.68
CA TYR A 20 34.05 38.89 22.24
C TYR A 20 32.65 38.64 21.68
N SER A 21 32.32 39.32 20.59
CA SER A 21 31.03 39.14 19.91
C SER A 21 31.23 38.77 18.46
N ILE A 22 30.36 37.95 17.91
CA ILE A 22 30.25 37.70 16.47
C ILE A 22 29.10 38.53 15.91
N THR A 23 29.35 39.26 14.82
CA THR A 23 28.32 40.02 14.12
C THR A 23 27.54 39.14 13.15
N GLN A 24 26.35 39.59 12.72
CA GLN A 24 25.57 38.87 11.70
C GLN A 24 26.32 38.66 10.37
N CYS A 25 27.28 39.55 10.05
CA CYS A 25 28.16 39.38 8.90
C CYS A 25 29.35 38.44 9.13
N GLY A 26 29.41 37.75 10.28
CA GLY A 26 30.43 36.73 10.59
C GLY A 26 31.76 37.27 11.12
N HIS A 27 31.85 38.57 11.44
CA HIS A 27 33.08 39.16 11.98
C HIS A 27 33.12 39.06 13.50
N VAL A 28 34.25 38.58 14.03
CA VAL A 28 34.49 38.51 15.46
C VAL A 28 35.11 39.83 15.94
N CYS A 29 34.55 40.46 16.97
CA CYS A 29 34.98 41.75 17.47
C CYS A 29 35.13 41.72 19.00
N CYS A 30 36.17 42.36 19.53
CA CYS A 30 36.31 42.57 20.97
C CYS A 30 35.34 43.65 21.47
N GLN A 31 35.05 43.65 22.77
CA GLN A 31 34.13 44.61 23.39
C GLN A 31 34.54 46.07 23.13
N ASN A 32 35.84 46.37 23.13
CA ASN A 32 36.34 47.73 22.91
C ASN A 32 36.06 48.25 21.50
N CYS A 33 36.19 47.39 20.47
CA CYS A 33 35.89 47.78 19.10
C CYS A 33 34.39 47.92 18.87
N LEU A 34 33.59 47.05 19.50
CA LEU A 34 32.13 47.09 19.38
C LEU A 34 31.52 48.32 20.06
N GLN A 35 32.07 48.76 21.20
CA GLN A 35 31.58 49.95 21.92
C GLN A 35 31.84 51.28 21.19
N ARG A 36 32.77 51.32 20.23
CA ARG A 36 33.10 52.55 19.48
C ARG A 36 32.11 52.83 18.34
N VAL A 37 31.28 51.87 17.99
CA VAL A 37 30.33 51.97 16.88
C VAL A 37 28.94 51.59 17.36
N GLU A 38 27.94 52.41 17.05
CA GLU A 38 26.56 52.11 17.38
C GLU A 38 25.92 51.30 16.25
N LYS A 39 25.44 50.09 16.56
CA LYS A 39 24.70 49.21 15.65
C LYS A 39 25.37 48.94 14.30
N GLN A 40 26.70 49.02 14.24
CA GLN A 40 27.46 48.80 13.00
C GLN A 40 28.51 47.71 13.21
N CYS A 41 28.84 46.97 12.16
CA CYS A 41 30.00 46.08 12.20
C CYS A 41 31.31 46.90 12.20
N PRO A 42 32.21 46.75 13.19
CA PRO A 42 33.49 47.47 13.20
C PRO A 42 34.43 47.15 12.02
N GLN A 43 34.23 45.99 11.36
CA GLN A 43 35.11 45.48 10.31
C GLN A 43 34.66 45.86 8.90
N CYS A 44 33.39 45.61 8.56
CA CYS A 44 32.86 45.87 7.22
C CYS A 44 31.85 47.02 7.16
N GLU A 45 31.65 47.73 8.29
CA GLU A 45 30.87 48.96 8.36
C GLU A 45 29.39 48.80 7.96
N ARG A 46 28.88 47.57 7.87
CA ARG A 46 27.46 47.30 7.66
C ARG A 46 26.64 47.87 8.82
N VAL A 47 25.71 48.76 8.51
CA VAL A 47 24.79 49.41 9.45
C VAL A 47 23.69 48.41 9.88
N ASP A 48 23.07 48.67 11.03
CA ASP A 48 22.03 47.86 11.67
C ASP A 48 22.42 46.38 11.87
N THR A 49 23.72 46.14 12.10
CA THR A 49 24.23 44.79 12.32
C THR A 49 24.03 44.36 13.76
N VAL A 50 23.34 43.24 13.96
CA VAL A 50 23.23 42.59 15.27
C VAL A 50 24.52 41.84 15.60
N SER A 51 24.97 41.97 16.85
CA SER A 51 26.10 41.23 17.40
C SER A 51 25.64 40.30 18.52
N LEU A 52 26.17 39.07 18.53
CA LEU A 52 25.91 38.09 19.57
C LEU A 52 27.20 37.84 20.38
N PRO A 53 27.15 37.86 21.71
CA PRO A 53 28.31 37.57 22.53
C PRO A 53 28.70 36.09 22.42
N LEU A 54 30.00 35.83 22.32
CA LEU A 54 30.62 34.51 22.35
C LEU A 54 30.97 34.15 23.80
N THR A 55 29.94 33.87 24.60
CA THR A 55 30.08 33.37 25.97
C THR A 55 30.00 31.85 25.99
N GLU A 56 30.79 31.19 26.82
CA GLU A 56 30.64 29.76 27.07
C GLU A 56 29.53 29.51 28.12
N PRO A 57 28.65 28.50 27.92
CA PRO A 57 28.51 27.67 26.72
C PRO A 57 27.93 28.46 25.54
N LEU A 58 28.45 28.22 24.34
CA LEU A 58 27.98 28.89 23.13
C LEU A 58 26.50 28.61 22.88
N LEU A 59 25.79 29.60 22.33
CA LEU A 59 24.42 29.39 21.87
C LEU A 59 24.40 28.20 20.88
N PRO A 60 23.39 27.30 20.94
CA PRO A 60 23.32 26.13 20.06
C PRO A 60 23.41 26.46 18.57
N LYS A 61 22.93 27.64 18.16
CA LYS A 61 23.01 28.12 16.78
C LYS A 61 24.42 28.52 16.35
N LEU A 62 25.28 28.90 17.30
CA LEU A 62 26.65 29.32 17.07
C LEU A 62 27.66 28.18 17.24
N ALA A 63 27.37 27.20 18.10
CA ALA A 63 28.27 26.08 18.37
C ALA A 63 28.84 25.38 17.11
N PRO A 64 28.06 25.12 16.03
CA PRO A 64 28.59 24.45 14.84
C PRO A 64 29.70 25.22 14.12
N TYR A 65 29.73 26.56 14.21
CA TYR A 65 30.76 27.38 13.55
C TYR A 65 32.12 27.28 14.23
N PHE A 66 32.16 26.82 15.49
CA PHE A 66 33.37 26.68 16.29
C PHE A 66 33.75 25.21 16.50
N GLN A 67 32.97 24.27 15.95
CA GLN A 67 33.30 22.86 16.00
C GLN A 67 34.49 22.57 15.07
N PRO A 68 35.46 21.74 15.47
CA PRO A 68 36.54 21.32 14.60
C PRO A 68 36.02 20.70 13.30
N PHE A 69 36.66 21.06 12.18
CA PHE A 69 36.27 20.56 10.86
C PHE A 69 36.32 19.03 10.78
N ALA A 70 37.36 18.41 11.36
CA ALA A 70 37.51 16.96 11.40
C ALA A 70 36.33 16.26 12.08
N GLU A 71 35.88 16.76 13.23
CA GLU A 71 34.73 16.21 13.96
C GLU A 71 33.43 16.39 13.18
N SER A 72 33.28 17.54 12.52
CA SER A 72 32.12 17.82 11.67
C SER A 72 32.04 16.85 10.48
N LEU A 73 33.18 16.59 9.84
CA LEU A 73 33.29 15.63 8.74
C LEU A 73 33.00 14.19 9.21
N GLU A 74 33.55 13.79 10.35
CA GLU A 74 33.30 12.48 10.94
C GLU A 74 31.80 12.26 11.22
N MET A 75 31.13 13.28 11.75
CA MET A 75 29.68 13.24 11.97
C MET A 75 28.91 13.06 10.66
N LEU A 76 29.27 13.79 9.60
CA LEU A 76 28.63 13.65 8.29
C LEU A 76 28.80 12.24 7.71
N LEU A 77 30.00 11.66 7.82
CA LEU A 77 30.26 10.28 7.39
C LEU A 77 29.42 9.27 8.17
N LYS A 78 29.30 9.43 9.49
CA LYS A 78 28.43 8.58 10.33
C LYS A 78 26.97 8.66 9.91
N VAL A 79 26.46 9.87 9.64
CA VAL A 79 25.10 10.08 9.16
C VAL A 79 24.88 9.40 7.81
N GLU A 80 25.84 9.51 6.89
CA GLU A 80 25.77 8.87 5.58
C GLU A 80 25.79 7.34 5.68
N MET A 81 26.70 6.77 6.48
CA MET A 81 26.74 5.32 6.75
C MET A 81 25.42 4.81 7.32
N PHE A 82 24.83 5.54 8.26
CA PHE A 82 23.52 5.21 8.81
C PHE A 82 22.44 5.20 7.73
N ARG A 83 22.35 6.27 6.92
CA ARG A 83 21.36 6.37 5.83
C ARG A 83 21.51 5.25 4.81
N ASN A 84 22.75 4.95 4.41
CA ASN A 84 23.05 3.85 3.50
C ASN A 84 22.62 2.49 4.08
N THR A 85 22.81 2.29 5.38
CA THR A 85 22.36 1.07 6.07
C THR A 85 20.84 0.96 6.07
N GLN A 86 20.13 2.04 6.38
CA GLN A 86 18.66 2.06 6.34
C GLN A 86 18.13 1.78 4.92
N MET A 87 18.78 2.33 3.89
CA MET A 87 18.42 2.06 2.50
C MET A 87 18.58 0.57 2.15
N LYS A 88 19.70 -0.05 2.55
CA LYS A 88 19.92 -1.50 2.33
C LYS A 88 18.84 -2.35 3.00
N ILE A 89 18.47 -2.03 4.24
CA ILE A 89 17.40 -2.73 4.96
C ILE A 89 16.07 -2.60 4.21
N LEU A 90 15.75 -1.39 3.73
CA LEU A 90 14.51 -1.14 2.99
C LEU A 90 14.48 -1.94 1.68
N MET A 91 15.57 -1.91 0.90
CA MET A 91 15.69 -2.67 -0.35
C MET A 91 15.55 -4.17 -0.11
N GLN A 92 16.16 -4.70 0.95
CA GLN A 92 16.03 -6.11 1.31
C GLN A 92 14.57 -6.48 1.63
N ARG A 93 13.86 -5.63 2.39
CA ARG A 93 12.44 -5.86 2.69
C ARG A 93 11.58 -5.92 1.43
N PHE A 94 11.79 -5.00 0.48
CA PHE A 94 11.06 -5.04 -0.79
C PHE A 94 11.37 -6.31 -1.58
N HIS A 95 12.64 -6.69 -1.65
CA HIS A 95 13.03 -7.92 -2.33
C HIS A 95 12.39 -9.18 -1.71
N ASP A 96 12.31 -9.24 -0.38
CA ASP A 96 11.67 -10.36 0.31
C ASP A 96 10.14 -10.37 0.11
N LEU A 97 9.51 -9.20 0.01
CA LEU A 97 8.10 -9.08 -0.32
C LEU A 97 7.83 -9.54 -1.77
N ASP A 98 8.65 -9.10 -2.72
CA ASP A 98 8.53 -9.52 -4.12
C ASP A 98 8.66 -11.04 -4.27
N LYS A 99 9.62 -11.66 -3.56
CA LYS A 99 9.74 -13.13 -3.51
C LYS A 99 8.47 -13.80 -3.00
N LYS A 100 7.90 -13.31 -1.90
CA LYS A 100 6.65 -13.86 -1.33
C LYS A 100 5.50 -13.69 -2.30
N TYR A 101 5.40 -12.53 -2.95
CA TYR A 101 4.37 -12.24 -3.94
C TYR A 101 4.47 -13.19 -5.14
N GLU A 102 5.65 -13.42 -5.69
CA GLU A 102 5.83 -14.33 -6.82
C GLU A 102 5.45 -15.78 -6.45
N VAL A 103 5.84 -16.27 -5.26
CA VAL A 103 5.41 -17.60 -4.78
C VAL A 103 3.88 -17.69 -4.70
N LEU A 104 3.23 -16.67 -4.14
CA LEU A 104 1.77 -16.64 -4.01
C LEU A 104 1.09 -16.61 -5.37
N LYS A 105 1.59 -15.78 -6.29
CA LYS A 105 1.11 -15.66 -7.67
C LYS A 105 1.23 -16.98 -8.41
N THR A 106 2.36 -17.68 -8.34
CA THR A 106 2.53 -19.01 -8.95
C THR A 106 1.53 -20.02 -8.39
N ARG A 107 1.33 -20.05 -7.06
CA ARG A 107 0.36 -20.95 -6.40
C ARG A 107 -1.07 -20.65 -6.82
N TYR A 108 -1.43 -19.37 -6.90
CA TYR A 108 -2.74 -18.93 -7.36
C TYR A 108 -3.02 -19.43 -8.78
N TRP A 109 -2.10 -19.17 -9.72
CA TRP A 109 -2.27 -19.60 -11.11
C TRP A 109 -2.33 -21.13 -11.25
N THR A 110 -1.55 -21.85 -10.46
CA THR A 110 -1.62 -23.32 -10.43
C THR A 110 -2.99 -23.80 -9.98
N LYS A 111 -3.55 -23.21 -8.91
CA LYS A 111 -4.90 -23.54 -8.45
C LYS A 111 -5.97 -23.22 -9.51
N CYS A 112 -5.86 -22.08 -10.18
CA CYS A 112 -6.78 -21.72 -11.26
C CYS A 112 -6.78 -22.76 -12.39
N ARG A 113 -5.60 -23.19 -12.85
CA ARG A 113 -5.48 -24.25 -13.88
C ARG A 113 -6.08 -25.56 -13.40
N ASN A 114 -5.77 -25.98 -12.18
CA ASN A 114 -6.31 -27.23 -11.62
C ASN A 114 -7.84 -27.19 -11.52
N LEU A 115 -8.41 -26.07 -11.10
CA LEU A 115 -9.86 -25.89 -11.03
C LEU A 115 -10.51 -25.96 -12.41
N GLN A 116 -9.88 -25.35 -13.42
CA GLN A 116 -10.35 -25.43 -14.81
C GLN A 116 -10.38 -26.89 -15.29
N THR A 117 -9.29 -27.63 -15.10
CA THR A 117 -9.22 -29.06 -15.46
C THR A 117 -10.24 -29.90 -14.69
N LEU A 118 -10.45 -29.63 -13.40
CA LEU A 118 -11.46 -30.34 -12.60
C LEU A 118 -12.87 -30.08 -13.13
N THR A 119 -13.15 -28.83 -13.50
CA THR A 119 -14.44 -28.42 -14.05
C THR A 119 -14.72 -29.11 -15.38
N GLU A 120 -13.73 -29.17 -16.28
CA GLU A 120 -13.82 -29.89 -17.55
C GLU A 120 -14.10 -31.39 -17.33
N LYS A 121 -13.37 -32.03 -16.41
CA LYS A 121 -13.60 -33.45 -16.06
C LYS A 121 -14.99 -33.68 -15.50
N TYR A 122 -15.47 -32.80 -14.62
CA TYR A 122 -16.80 -32.88 -14.04
C TYR A 122 -17.90 -32.77 -15.10
N ILE A 123 -17.77 -31.82 -16.04
CA ILE A 123 -18.71 -31.66 -17.16
C ILE A 123 -18.75 -32.93 -18.01
N ASN A 124 -17.60 -33.50 -18.35
CA ASN A 124 -17.51 -34.73 -19.15
C ASN A 124 -18.16 -35.93 -18.45
N LEU A 125 -17.83 -36.15 -17.17
CA LEU A 125 -18.42 -37.25 -16.38
C LEU A 125 -19.94 -37.08 -16.22
N LYS A 126 -20.43 -35.85 -16.04
CA LYS A 126 -21.85 -35.57 -15.98
C LYS A 126 -22.55 -35.94 -17.29
N ALA A 127 -21.97 -35.58 -18.44
CA ALA A 127 -22.50 -35.93 -19.75
C ALA A 127 -22.49 -37.45 -20.00
N GLU A 128 -21.43 -38.16 -19.60
CA GLU A 128 -21.33 -39.63 -19.72
C GLU A 128 -22.36 -40.35 -18.83
N LYS A 129 -22.57 -39.85 -17.61
CA LYS A 129 -23.61 -40.36 -16.71
C LYS A 129 -24.99 -40.19 -17.32
N GLU A 130 -25.33 -38.99 -17.80
CA GLU A 130 -26.60 -38.73 -18.47
C GLU A 130 -26.82 -39.62 -19.70
N LYS A 131 -25.76 -39.89 -20.49
CA LYS A 131 -25.81 -40.80 -21.63
C LYS A 131 -26.06 -42.25 -21.21
N SER A 132 -25.44 -42.69 -20.12
CA SER A 132 -25.59 -44.05 -19.58
C SER A 132 -26.97 -44.26 -18.97
N ASP A 133 -27.47 -43.29 -18.20
CA ASP A 133 -28.82 -43.30 -17.62
C ASP A 133 -29.90 -43.36 -18.71
N LYS A 134 -29.73 -42.58 -19.80
CA LYS A 134 -30.61 -42.67 -20.98
C LYS A 134 -30.60 -44.08 -21.58
N LYS A 135 -29.42 -44.67 -21.79
CA LYS A 135 -29.32 -46.06 -22.33
C LYS A 135 -30.02 -47.07 -21.44
N LEU A 136 -29.82 -47.00 -20.12
CA LEU A 136 -30.50 -47.89 -19.16
C LEU A 136 -32.02 -47.77 -19.26
N ARG A 137 -32.56 -46.54 -19.30
CA ARG A 137 -33.99 -46.28 -19.50
C ARG A 137 -34.51 -46.92 -20.79
N PHE A 138 -33.79 -46.77 -21.91
CA PHE A 138 -34.16 -47.39 -23.18
C PHE A 138 -34.17 -48.93 -23.11
N SER A 139 -33.15 -49.54 -22.51
CA SER A 139 -33.08 -51.00 -22.34
C SER A 139 -34.19 -51.53 -21.43
N GLU A 140 -34.56 -50.78 -20.40
CA GLU A 140 -35.63 -51.16 -19.46
C GLU A 140 -37.02 -51.08 -20.11
N ILE A 141 -37.24 -50.10 -21.01
CA ILE A 141 -38.46 -50.00 -21.83
C ILE A 141 -38.55 -51.18 -22.82
N GLN A 142 -37.45 -51.53 -23.50
CA GLN A 142 -37.42 -52.69 -24.41
C GLN A 142 -37.74 -54.01 -23.67
N ARG A 143 -37.21 -54.21 -22.46
CA ARG A 143 -37.52 -55.42 -21.66
C ARG A 143 -38.97 -55.50 -21.20
N LYS A 144 -39.64 -54.35 -21.00
CA LYS A 144 -41.05 -54.29 -20.56
C LYS A 144 -42.05 -54.37 -21.72
N THR A 145 -41.59 -54.34 -22.97
CA THR A 145 -42.46 -54.52 -24.15
C THR A 145 -42.37 -55.98 -24.59
N PRO A 146 -43.42 -56.81 -24.45
CA PRO A 146 -43.37 -58.18 -24.95
C PRO A 146 -43.22 -58.17 -26.47
N GLN A 147 -42.36 -59.04 -26.97
CA GLN A 147 -42.25 -59.36 -28.39
C GLN A 147 -43.58 -59.97 -28.84
N SER A 148 -44.52 -59.12 -29.28
CA SER A 148 -45.81 -59.52 -29.83
C SER A 148 -45.59 -60.13 -31.21
N SER A 149 -45.33 -61.43 -31.22
CA SER A 149 -45.35 -62.27 -32.41
C SER A 149 -46.76 -62.75 -32.67
N TYR A 150 -47.62 -61.93 -33.31
CA TYR A 150 -48.78 -62.43 -34.06
C TYR A 150 -49.05 -61.54 -35.28
N ARG A 151 -48.83 -62.13 -36.47
CA ARG A 151 -49.38 -61.65 -37.75
C ARG A 151 -50.90 -61.84 -37.73
N ILE A 152 -51.68 -60.78 -37.95
CA ILE A 152 -52.99 -60.85 -38.65
C ILE A 152 -53.19 -59.54 -39.43
N MET A 153 -53.42 -59.67 -40.74
CA MET A 153 -53.93 -58.62 -41.64
C MET A 153 -55.38 -58.26 -41.27
N SER A 154 -55.77 -56.98 -41.36
CA SER A 154 -56.96 -56.44 -42.06
C SER A 154 -57.22 -54.96 -41.68
N THR A 155 -57.62 -54.17 -42.68
CA THR A 155 -57.90 -52.72 -42.76
C THR A 155 -59.28 -52.28 -42.15
N PRO A 156 -59.81 -51.06 -42.40
CA PRO A 156 -59.58 -49.79 -41.70
C PRO A 156 -60.88 -49.18 -41.11
N THR A 157 -60.82 -48.42 -40.00
CA THR A 157 -61.97 -47.57 -39.62
C THR A 157 -61.55 -46.27 -38.94
N ASP A 158 -62.32 -45.27 -39.32
CA ASP A 158 -62.24 -43.84 -39.15
C ASP A 158 -62.70 -43.31 -37.76
N SER A 159 -62.40 -42.03 -37.54
CA SER A 159 -63.02 -41.06 -36.61
C SER A 159 -62.56 -41.00 -35.14
N GLY A 160 -62.08 -39.80 -34.74
CA GLY A 160 -62.27 -39.30 -33.36
C GLY A 160 -61.08 -38.63 -32.66
N ILE A 161 -60.84 -37.36 -32.99
CA ILE A 161 -60.27 -36.24 -32.20
C ILE A 161 -59.99 -36.55 -30.70
N SER A 162 -58.77 -36.25 -30.20
CA SER A 162 -58.50 -35.28 -29.10
C SER A 162 -57.06 -35.30 -28.57
N GLU A 163 -56.54 -34.08 -28.39
CA GLU A 163 -55.60 -33.60 -27.36
C GLU A 163 -54.08 -33.89 -27.47
N LEU A 164 -53.39 -32.85 -27.94
CA LEU A 164 -52.02 -32.49 -27.54
C LEU A 164 -51.93 -32.31 -26.02
N PRO A 165 -50.77 -32.63 -25.43
CA PRO A 165 -50.15 -31.64 -24.55
C PRO A 165 -48.72 -31.32 -24.96
N SER A 166 -48.51 -30.00 -25.13
CA SER A 166 -47.24 -29.32 -24.92
C SER A 166 -46.54 -29.82 -23.66
N SER A 167 -45.25 -30.14 -23.77
CA SER A 167 -44.34 -29.96 -22.65
C SER A 167 -43.05 -29.29 -23.11
N ALA A 168 -42.75 -28.21 -22.42
CA ALA A 168 -41.83 -27.16 -22.78
C ALA A 168 -40.37 -27.63 -22.75
N GLY A 169 -39.62 -27.22 -23.76
CA GLY A 169 -38.16 -27.23 -23.73
C GLY A 169 -37.66 -26.20 -22.72
N TYR A 170 -37.19 -26.66 -21.57
CA TYR A 170 -36.38 -25.85 -20.67
C TYR A 170 -34.92 -25.93 -21.13
N SER A 171 -34.52 -24.93 -21.90
CA SER A 171 -33.12 -24.60 -22.17
C SER A 171 -32.57 -23.82 -20.98
N LEU A 172 -31.86 -24.49 -20.07
CA LEU A 172 -31.06 -23.82 -19.04
C LEU A 172 -29.71 -23.45 -19.64
N LYS A 173 -29.65 -22.27 -20.26
CA LYS A 173 -28.38 -21.59 -20.56
C LYS A 173 -27.69 -21.25 -19.24
N SER A 174 -26.55 -21.90 -18.98
CA SER A 174 -25.65 -21.54 -17.89
C SER A 174 -24.88 -20.29 -18.30
N GLU A 175 -25.37 -19.12 -17.90
CA GLU A 175 -24.65 -17.85 -17.96
C GLU A 175 -23.67 -17.75 -16.79
N PHE A 176 -22.63 -18.58 -16.81
CA PHE A 176 -21.42 -18.29 -16.05
C PHE A 176 -20.27 -18.59 -16.98
N LEU A 177 -19.65 -17.51 -17.49
CA LEU A 177 -18.30 -17.37 -18.04
C LEU A 177 -18.35 -16.32 -19.16
N ARG A 178 -18.36 -15.04 -18.78
CA ARG A 178 -17.79 -13.97 -19.60
C ARG A 178 -16.55 -13.42 -18.89
N PRO A 179 -15.37 -13.39 -19.53
CA PRO A 179 -14.23 -12.66 -19.00
C PRO A 179 -14.50 -11.16 -19.19
N THR A 180 -14.54 -10.41 -18.09
CA THR A 180 -14.69 -8.96 -18.16
C THR A 180 -13.38 -8.36 -18.65
N ASN A 181 -13.41 -7.78 -19.85
CA ASN A 181 -12.36 -6.90 -20.33
C ASN A 181 -12.12 -5.76 -19.33
N VAL A 182 -10.85 -5.49 -19.07
CA VAL A 182 -10.38 -4.41 -18.21
C VAL A 182 -10.68 -3.09 -18.91
N THR A 183 -11.66 -2.34 -18.42
CA THR A 183 -11.84 -0.93 -18.78
C THR A 183 -11.22 -0.05 -17.70
N SER A 184 -10.33 0.83 -18.16
CA SER A 184 -9.66 1.92 -17.45
C SER A 184 -10.55 2.64 -16.43
N MET A 185 -10.09 2.75 -15.18
CA MET A 185 -10.74 3.58 -14.16
C MET A 185 -10.32 5.05 -14.32
N GLN A 186 -11.27 5.89 -14.74
CA GLN A 186 -11.26 7.31 -14.40
C GLN A 186 -11.64 7.46 -12.92
N SER A 187 -10.87 8.28 -12.20
CA SER A 187 -11.09 8.60 -10.79
C SER A 187 -12.35 9.44 -10.61
N THR A 188 -13.17 9.08 -9.64
CA THR A 188 -14.15 10.01 -9.06
C THR A 188 -13.96 9.99 -7.56
N ASP A 189 -13.59 11.15 -7.00
CA ASP A 189 -13.37 11.39 -5.59
C ASP A 189 -14.62 11.04 -4.77
N GLN A 190 -14.49 10.09 -3.87
CA GLN A 190 -15.36 9.96 -2.70
C GLN A 190 -14.51 9.75 -1.46
N ASN A 191 -14.80 10.59 -0.48
CA ASN A 191 -14.12 10.82 0.80
C ASN A 191 -14.00 9.52 1.63
N THR A 192 -13.06 8.65 1.25
CA THR A 192 -12.89 7.32 1.85
C THR A 192 -11.80 7.42 2.92
N ALA A 193 -12.15 7.20 4.18
CA ALA A 193 -11.17 7.11 5.25
C ALA A 193 -10.32 5.83 5.09
N TYR A 194 -9.00 5.99 5.07
CA TYR A 194 -8.04 4.88 4.98
C TYR A 194 -7.44 4.59 6.36
N ARG A 195 -7.22 3.31 6.68
CA ARG A 195 -6.42 2.90 7.84
C ARG A 195 -5.13 2.23 7.38
N THR A 196 -4.03 2.53 8.06
CA THR A 196 -2.74 1.90 7.80
C THR A 196 -2.66 0.55 8.51
N VAL A 197 -2.46 -0.52 7.73
CA VAL A 197 -2.13 -1.86 8.23
C VAL A 197 -0.86 -2.32 7.52
N ASP A 198 0.19 -2.62 8.27
CA ASP A 198 1.51 -3.04 7.74
C ASP A 198 2.07 -2.12 6.63
N GLY A 199 1.83 -0.81 6.75
CA GLY A 199 2.32 0.20 5.81
C GLY A 199 1.46 0.38 4.54
N PHE A 200 0.35 -0.34 4.39
CA PHE A 200 -0.60 -0.16 3.29
C PHE A 200 -1.85 0.60 3.74
N LEU A 201 -2.37 1.47 2.88
CA LEU A 201 -3.64 2.17 3.07
C LEU A 201 -4.80 1.25 2.65
N VAL A 202 -5.58 0.80 3.63
CA VAL A 202 -6.75 -0.07 3.41
C VAL A 202 -8.02 0.77 3.59
N PRO A 203 -8.98 0.73 2.63
CA PRO A 203 -10.27 1.42 2.78
C PRO A 203 -11.06 0.88 3.97
N VAL A 204 -11.51 1.77 4.86
CA VAL A 204 -12.34 1.39 6.01
C VAL A 204 -13.80 1.28 5.56
N LYS A 205 -14.33 0.06 5.45
CA LYS A 205 -15.79 -0.15 5.32
C LYS A 205 -16.41 -0.11 6.72
N TYR A 206 -17.11 0.98 7.04
CA TYR A 206 -17.97 1.02 8.22
C TYR A 206 -19.22 0.17 7.94
N ASN A 207 -19.24 -1.06 8.45
CA ASN A 207 -20.49 -1.80 8.59
C ASN A 207 -21.28 -1.16 9.73
N HIS A 208 -22.31 -0.37 9.38
CA HIS A 208 -23.32 0.10 10.33
C HIS A 208 -24.15 -1.10 10.83
N TYR A 209 -23.60 -1.88 11.76
CA TYR A 209 -24.44 -2.66 12.67
C TYR A 209 -24.92 -1.70 13.75
N LYS A 210 -26.22 -1.37 13.71
CA LYS A 210 -26.92 -0.71 14.81
C LYS A 210 -26.79 -1.60 16.05
N SER A 211 -25.86 -1.28 16.95
CA SER A 211 -25.87 -1.81 18.30
C SER A 211 -27.06 -1.22 19.06
N LEU A 212 -28.07 -2.06 19.29
CA LEU A 212 -29.07 -1.85 20.34
C LEU A 212 -28.32 -1.68 21.68
N LYS A 213 -28.45 -0.50 22.30
CA LYS A 213 -27.96 -0.25 23.66
C LYS A 213 -28.85 -1.00 24.66
N PRO A 214 -28.31 -1.78 25.59
CA PRO A 214 -29.03 -2.10 26.83
C PRO A 214 -28.95 -0.89 27.75
N ASN A 215 -30.12 -0.36 28.14
CA ASN A 215 -30.26 0.54 29.28
C ASN A 215 -29.96 -0.25 30.55
N PHE A 216 -28.97 0.17 31.33
CA PHE A 216 -28.90 -0.14 32.75
C PHE A 216 -28.97 1.15 33.55
N LEU A 217 -29.96 1.17 34.44
CA LEU A 217 -30.24 2.21 35.42
C LEU A 217 -29.05 2.40 36.37
N ASN A 218 -28.73 3.66 36.64
CA ASN A 218 -27.95 4.04 37.81
C ASN A 218 -28.81 3.88 39.06
N MET A 219 -28.35 3.06 40.00
CA MET A 219 -28.65 3.24 41.43
C MET A 219 -27.54 4.10 42.03
N SER A 220 -27.88 5.34 42.39
CA SER A 220 -27.51 6.09 43.61
C SER A 220 -27.98 7.52 43.44
#